data_AF-A0A4Y8RD58-F1
#
_entry.id   AF-A0A4Y8RD58-F1
#
_cell.length_a   1.000
_cell.length_b   1.000
_cell.length_c   1.000
_cell.angle_alpha   90.00
_cell.angle_beta   90.00
_cell.angle_gamma   90.00
#
_symmetry.space_group_name_H-M   'P 1'
#
loop_
_entity.id
_entity.type
_entity.pdbx_description
1 polymer ?
#
loop_
_entity_poly.entity_id
_entity_poly.type
_entity_poly.pdbx_seq_one_letter_code
_entity_poly.pdbx_strand_id
1 'polypeptide(L)'
;MGEPHAGQEQAAQRHPERADDVAAEATRLRGSARGGEVVLFCQLCEAFYWLTPRLAGFHAAHPEIELRLQSSIRPLTESGGGFDVAIQTAGRPSGTSRLAFAVDDVVFPVCSPDYLGETTPPLRLEALQEHRLLSHRVAPQDWLDWPDFFALAGLPQAVAKNVMAFDSYPLVLQAAIAGQGIALGWRRTVSGLLADGSLLRPCRESLDRPREFCVYVSPQAGNRAETGALLAWLRRELAS
;
A
#
# COMPACT_ATOMS: atom_id res chain seq x y z
N MET A 1 69.86 5.05 16.21
CA MET A 1 69.02 3.84 16.28
C MET A 1 67.73 4.27 16.96
N GLY A 2 66.71 4.55 16.16
CA GLY A 2 65.45 5.13 16.59
C GLY A 2 64.51 5.06 15.40
N GLU A 3 63.59 4.10 15.44
CA GLU A 3 62.49 3.99 14.49
C GLU A 3 61.38 4.98 14.84
N PRO A 4 60.64 5.48 13.84
CA PRO A 4 59.25 5.84 14.01
C PRO A 4 58.35 4.83 13.28
N HIS A 5 57.53 4.14 14.08
CA HIS A 5 56.37 3.38 13.63
C HIS A 5 55.39 4.32 12.89
N ALA A 6 55.24 4.12 11.57
CA ALA A 6 54.08 4.60 10.84
C ALA A 6 52.94 3.59 11.05
N GLY A 7 52.01 3.92 11.96
CA GLY A 7 50.72 3.22 12.07
C GLY A 7 49.83 3.64 10.91
N GLN A 8 49.66 2.77 9.91
CA GLN A 8 48.57 2.87 8.95
C GLN A 8 47.33 2.18 9.54
N GLU A 9 46.37 3.00 9.97
CA GLU A 9 44.98 2.57 10.21
C GLU A 9 44.33 2.17 8.88
N GLN A 10 44.28 0.87 8.59
CA GLN A 10 43.32 0.31 7.64
C GLN A 10 41.97 0.11 8.34
N ALA A 11 41.13 1.14 8.30
CA ALA A 11 39.72 1.02 8.66
C ALA A 11 39.02 0.10 7.65
N ALA A 12 38.63 -1.08 8.10
CA ALA A 12 37.87 -2.06 7.33
C ALA A 12 36.48 -1.49 6.96
N GLN A 13 36.31 -1.15 5.69
CA GLN A 13 35.02 -0.86 5.06
C GLN A 13 34.13 -2.11 5.13
N ARG A 14 33.30 -2.24 6.17
CA ARG A 14 32.26 -3.28 6.22
C ARG A 14 31.05 -2.82 5.42
N HIS A 15 30.88 -3.40 4.23
CA HIS A 15 29.72 -3.22 3.36
C HIS A 15 28.42 -3.68 4.04
N PRO A 16 27.40 -2.82 4.22
CA PRO A 16 26.10 -3.22 4.76
C PRO A 16 25.31 -4.14 3.81
N GLU A 17 25.64 -4.17 2.52
CA GLU A 17 24.92 -4.91 1.47
C GLU A 17 24.99 -6.44 1.61
N ARG A 18 25.97 -6.99 2.33
CA ARG A 18 26.13 -8.45 2.47
C ARG A 18 25.17 -9.09 3.49
N ALA A 19 24.63 -8.31 4.44
CA ALA A 19 23.75 -8.86 5.47
C ALA A 19 22.33 -9.08 4.94
N ASP A 20 21.83 -8.15 4.13
CA ASP A 20 20.50 -8.25 3.50
C ASP A 20 20.44 -9.37 2.47
N ASP A 21 21.54 -9.60 1.75
CA ASP A 21 21.62 -10.66 0.73
C ASP A 21 21.64 -12.06 1.36
N VAL A 22 22.28 -12.22 2.54
CA VAL A 22 22.24 -13.49 3.30
C VAL A 22 20.85 -13.75 3.90
N ALA A 23 20.15 -12.71 4.35
CA ALA A 23 18.78 -12.84 4.85
C ALA A 23 17.77 -13.16 3.73
N ALA A 24 17.94 -12.52 2.56
CA ALA A 24 17.14 -12.79 1.36
C ALA A 24 17.40 -14.21 0.82
N GLU A 25 18.67 -14.65 0.76
CA GLU A 25 19.05 -15.99 0.32
C GLU A 25 18.59 -17.07 1.32
N ALA A 26 18.68 -16.81 2.63
CA ALA A 26 18.14 -17.69 3.66
C ALA A 26 16.61 -17.77 3.63
N THR A 27 15.92 -16.71 3.19
CA THR A 27 14.46 -16.71 2.96
C THR A 27 14.11 -17.52 1.70
N ARG A 28 14.90 -17.38 0.61
CA ARG A 28 14.76 -18.17 -0.63
C ARG A 28 14.95 -19.67 -0.37
N LEU A 29 15.92 -20.05 0.45
CA LEU A 29 16.18 -21.46 0.78
C LEU A 29 15.14 -22.08 1.73
N ARG A 30 14.35 -21.27 2.46
CA ARG A 30 13.29 -21.75 3.35
C ARG A 30 11.93 -21.89 2.66
N GLY A 31 11.60 -21.03 1.69
CA GLY A 31 10.32 -21.06 0.97
C GLY A 31 10.10 -22.27 0.06
N SER A 32 11.15 -23.06 -0.20
CA SER A 32 11.07 -24.27 -1.04
C SER A 32 10.75 -25.55 -0.24
N ALA A 33 10.82 -25.52 1.09
CA ALA A 33 10.90 -26.73 1.91
C ALA A 33 9.67 -27.05 2.78
N ARG A 34 8.58 -26.28 2.73
CA ARG A 34 7.34 -26.58 3.44
C ARG A 34 6.17 -26.62 2.47
N GLY A 35 5.71 -27.83 2.14
CA GLY A 35 4.41 -27.97 1.46
C GLY A 35 3.34 -27.28 2.30
N GLY A 36 2.52 -26.44 1.67
CA GLY A 36 1.48 -25.66 2.34
C GLY A 36 1.78 -24.18 2.59
N GLU A 37 3.02 -23.65 2.47
CA GLU A 37 3.26 -22.20 2.64
C GLU A 37 3.03 -21.41 1.33
N VAL A 38 2.29 -20.30 1.43
CA VAL A 38 2.16 -19.29 0.38
C VAL A 38 2.44 -17.89 0.92
N VAL A 39 3.27 -17.13 0.22
CA VAL A 39 3.65 -15.78 0.62
C VAL A 39 2.88 -14.74 -0.21
N LEU A 40 2.08 -13.92 0.47
CA LEU A 40 1.40 -12.77 -0.10
C LEU A 40 2.17 -11.49 0.21
N PHE A 41 2.70 -10.85 -0.81
CA PHE A 41 3.24 -9.50 -0.71
C PHE A 41 2.15 -8.46 -1.02
N CYS A 42 2.11 -7.36 -0.29
CA CYS A 42 1.18 -6.26 -0.58
C CYS A 42 1.72 -4.91 -0.14
N GLN A 43 1.09 -3.83 -0.60
CA GLN A 43 1.33 -2.52 -0.04
C GLN A 43 0.83 -2.44 1.42
N LEU A 44 1.55 -1.69 2.24
CA LEU A 44 1.35 -1.64 3.70
C LEU A 44 -0.06 -1.17 4.10
N CYS A 45 -0.66 -0.23 3.39
CA CYS A 45 -2.01 0.25 3.69
C CYS A 45 -3.08 -0.80 3.40
N GLU A 46 -2.94 -1.56 2.31
CA GLU A 46 -3.86 -2.64 1.94
C GLU A 46 -3.74 -3.80 2.92
N ALA A 47 -2.52 -4.13 3.34
CA ALA A 47 -2.24 -5.10 4.39
C ALA A 47 -3.07 -4.77 5.65
N PHE A 48 -3.00 -3.52 6.07
CA PHE A 48 -3.56 -3.05 7.34
C PHE A 48 -5.09 -2.92 7.30
N TYR A 49 -5.62 -2.15 6.36
CA TYR A 49 -7.04 -1.77 6.37
C TYR A 49 -7.96 -2.71 5.60
N TRP A 50 -7.45 -3.42 4.59
CA TRP A 50 -8.29 -4.25 3.72
C TRP A 50 -8.07 -5.76 3.94
N LEU A 51 -6.82 -6.23 3.89
CA LEU A 51 -6.48 -7.65 3.95
C LEU A 51 -6.64 -8.24 5.34
N THR A 52 -6.00 -7.67 6.36
CA THR A 52 -5.97 -8.26 7.72
C THR A 52 -7.36 -8.62 8.25
N PRO A 53 -8.41 -7.78 8.11
CA PRO A 53 -9.77 -8.14 8.52
C PRO A 53 -10.37 -9.33 7.76
N ARG A 54 -9.92 -9.60 6.54
CA ARG A 54 -10.45 -10.63 5.63
C ARG A 54 -9.68 -11.95 5.70
N LEU A 55 -8.45 -11.95 6.23
CA LEU A 55 -7.60 -13.16 6.30
C LEU A 55 -8.23 -14.31 7.11
N ALA A 56 -9.08 -14.01 8.09
CA ALA A 56 -9.81 -15.04 8.82
C ALA A 56 -10.67 -15.92 7.88
N GLY A 57 -11.27 -15.30 6.84
CA GLY A 57 -12.04 -16.02 5.84
C GLY A 57 -11.18 -16.94 4.96
N PHE A 58 -9.96 -16.50 4.62
CA PHE A 58 -9.00 -17.33 3.90
C PHE A 58 -8.59 -18.56 4.72
N HIS A 59 -8.16 -18.36 5.96
CA HIS A 59 -7.73 -19.46 6.83
C HIS A 59 -8.85 -20.45 7.12
N ALA A 60 -10.10 -20.00 7.25
CA ALA A 60 -11.24 -20.89 7.43
C ALA A 60 -11.53 -21.73 6.17
N ALA A 61 -11.33 -21.17 4.97
CA ALA A 61 -11.55 -21.86 3.70
C ALA A 61 -10.40 -22.80 3.31
N HIS A 62 -9.18 -22.51 3.77
CA HIS A 62 -7.95 -23.22 3.42
C HIS A 62 -7.07 -23.47 4.67
N PRO A 63 -7.54 -24.27 5.64
CA PRO A 63 -6.84 -24.49 6.90
C PRO A 63 -5.47 -25.20 6.74
N GLU A 64 -5.24 -25.85 5.61
CA GLU A 64 -3.99 -26.52 5.25
C GLU A 64 -2.90 -25.57 4.72
N ILE A 65 -3.26 -24.33 4.40
CA ILE A 65 -2.34 -23.35 3.79
C ILE A 65 -1.82 -22.39 4.87
N GLU A 66 -0.51 -22.37 5.09
CA GLU A 66 0.18 -21.37 5.87
C GLU A 66 0.37 -20.10 5.03
N LEU A 67 -0.47 -19.09 5.24
CA LEU A 67 -0.35 -17.79 4.57
C LEU A 67 0.61 -16.88 5.33
N ARG A 68 1.70 -16.49 4.68
CA ARG A 68 2.62 -15.47 5.19
C ARG A 68 2.38 -14.13 4.49
N LEU A 69 1.98 -13.12 5.26
CA LEU A 69 1.82 -11.76 4.76
C LEU A 69 3.15 -10.99 4.85
N GLN A 70 3.56 -10.38 3.75
CA GLN A 70 4.65 -9.43 3.67
C GLN A 70 4.12 -8.09 3.16
N SER A 71 4.56 -7.00 3.76
CA SER A 71 4.09 -5.67 3.40
C SER A 71 5.24 -4.69 3.22
N SER A 72 5.14 -3.80 2.23
CA SER A 72 6.13 -2.75 1.99
C SER A 72 5.47 -1.48 1.47
N ILE A 73 6.19 -0.35 1.58
CA ILE A 73 5.87 0.90 0.88
C ILE A 73 6.59 0.99 -0.48
N ARG A 74 7.59 0.13 -0.70
CA ARG A 74 8.43 0.10 -1.90
C ARG A 74 7.78 -0.75 -3.00
N PRO A 75 8.08 -0.48 -4.29
CA PRO A 75 7.62 -1.31 -5.40
C PRO A 75 8.08 -2.77 -5.31
N LEU A 76 7.37 -3.65 -6.02
CA LEU A 76 7.65 -5.09 -6.10
C LEU A 76 9.06 -5.42 -6.56
N THR A 77 9.62 -4.62 -7.45
CA THR A 77 11.01 -4.77 -7.92
C THR A 77 12.04 -4.65 -6.81
N GLU A 78 11.66 -4.08 -5.67
CA GLU A 78 12.52 -3.82 -4.52
C GLU A 78 12.15 -4.67 -3.29
N SER A 79 11.26 -5.65 -3.47
CA SER A 79 10.86 -6.59 -2.41
C SER A 79 11.97 -7.56 -1.98
N GLY A 80 13.07 -7.65 -2.74
CA GLY A 80 14.12 -8.67 -2.52
C GLY A 80 13.73 -10.07 -2.98
N GLY A 81 12.55 -10.24 -3.59
CA GLY A 81 11.99 -11.54 -3.97
C GLY A 81 11.46 -12.34 -2.78
N GLY A 82 11.01 -13.57 -3.02
CA GLY A 82 10.52 -14.47 -1.96
C GLY A 82 9.02 -14.32 -1.63
N PHE A 83 8.23 -13.80 -2.57
CA PHE A 83 6.77 -13.86 -2.53
C PHE A 83 6.22 -14.73 -3.67
N ASP A 84 4.99 -15.20 -3.53
CA ASP A 84 4.29 -16.01 -4.54
C ASP A 84 3.23 -15.21 -5.28
N VAL A 85 2.43 -14.47 -4.51
CA VAL A 85 1.40 -13.56 -5.00
C VAL A 85 1.69 -12.19 -4.45
N ALA A 86 1.42 -11.18 -5.26
CA ALA A 86 1.63 -9.79 -4.90
C ALA A 86 0.41 -8.94 -5.20
N ILE A 87 0.17 -7.92 -4.38
CA ILE A 87 -0.81 -6.88 -4.61
C ILE A 87 -0.07 -5.54 -4.71
N GLN A 88 -0.26 -4.83 -5.82
CA GLN A 88 0.32 -3.51 -6.03
C GLN A 88 -0.59 -2.62 -6.87
N THR A 89 -0.62 -1.33 -6.57
CA THR A 89 -1.26 -0.29 -7.36
C THR A 89 -0.62 -0.20 -8.75
N ALA A 90 -1.43 0.08 -9.77
CA ALA A 90 -0.97 0.28 -11.14
C ALA A 90 0.04 1.42 -11.26
N GLY A 91 0.87 1.38 -12.30
CA GLY A 91 1.91 2.39 -12.56
C GLY A 91 3.22 2.14 -11.82
N ARG A 92 3.21 1.34 -10.75
CA ARG A 92 4.43 0.96 -10.02
C ARG A 92 5.20 -0.18 -10.72
N PRO A 93 6.55 -0.18 -10.69
CA PRO A 93 7.36 -1.25 -11.25
C PRO A 93 7.03 -2.63 -10.66
N SER A 94 6.84 -3.64 -11.52
CA SER A 94 6.52 -5.03 -11.13
C SER A 94 7.57 -6.06 -11.56
N GLY A 95 8.59 -5.63 -12.30
CA GLY A 95 9.69 -6.49 -12.76
C GLY A 95 9.21 -7.59 -13.70
N THR A 96 9.62 -8.83 -13.43
CA THR A 96 9.24 -10.02 -14.20
C THR A 96 7.94 -10.67 -13.71
N SER A 97 7.29 -10.10 -12.70
CA SER A 97 6.06 -10.64 -12.14
C SER A 97 4.92 -10.58 -13.16
N ARG A 98 4.18 -11.68 -13.32
CA ARG A 98 3.08 -11.76 -14.28
C ARG A 98 1.81 -11.19 -13.67
N LEU A 99 1.16 -10.24 -14.36
CA LEU A 99 -0.17 -9.78 -13.97
C LEU A 99 -1.18 -10.93 -14.06
N ALA A 100 -1.83 -11.28 -12.95
CA ALA A 100 -2.88 -12.29 -12.87
C ALA A 100 -4.23 -11.69 -13.26
N PHE A 101 -4.57 -10.57 -12.64
CA PHE A 101 -5.76 -9.77 -12.91
C PHE A 101 -5.60 -8.39 -12.27
N ALA A 102 -6.42 -7.44 -12.70
CA ALA A 102 -6.52 -6.12 -12.11
C ALA A 102 -8.00 -5.79 -11.90
N VAL A 103 -8.28 -4.98 -10.88
CA VAL A 103 -9.63 -4.50 -10.60
C VAL A 103 -9.65 -2.99 -10.49
N ASP A 104 -10.79 -2.40 -10.80
CA ASP A 104 -10.99 -0.96 -10.70
C ASP A 104 -11.05 -0.53 -9.25
N ASP A 105 -10.67 0.70 -8.97
CA ASP A 105 -10.92 1.35 -7.68
C ASP A 105 -11.55 2.72 -7.90
N VAL A 106 -11.92 3.37 -6.81
CA VAL A 106 -12.50 4.72 -6.82
C VAL A 106 -11.84 5.52 -5.73
N VAL A 107 -11.41 6.74 -6.05
CA VAL A 107 -10.80 7.66 -5.09
C VAL A 107 -11.77 8.79 -4.79
N PHE A 108 -11.91 9.16 -3.52
CA PHE A 108 -12.74 10.28 -3.09
C PHE A 108 -12.21 10.89 -1.78
N PRO A 109 -12.59 12.14 -1.47
CA PRO A 109 -12.28 12.75 -0.17
C PRO A 109 -12.89 11.95 0.98
N VAL A 110 -12.16 11.85 2.09
CA VAL A 110 -12.61 11.26 3.37
C VAL A 110 -12.10 12.07 4.56
N CYS A 111 -12.86 12.12 5.64
CA CYS A 111 -12.45 12.70 6.92
C CYS A 111 -13.23 12.06 8.08
N SER A 112 -12.77 12.22 9.32
CA SER A 112 -13.58 11.80 10.46
C SER A 112 -14.82 12.69 10.63
N PRO A 113 -15.93 12.17 11.19
CA PRO A 113 -17.09 12.99 11.53
C PRO A 113 -16.74 14.20 12.40
N ASP A 114 -15.86 14.00 13.38
CA ASP A 114 -15.42 15.04 14.32
C ASP A 114 -14.72 16.22 13.64
N TYR A 115 -14.03 15.99 12.51
CA TYR A 115 -13.36 17.07 11.77
C TYR A 115 -14.34 18.08 11.18
N LEU A 116 -15.53 17.64 10.75
CA LEU A 116 -16.54 18.54 10.18
C LEU A 116 -17.31 19.31 11.26
N GLY A 117 -17.30 18.83 12.51
CA GLY A 117 -18.08 19.43 13.60
C GLY A 117 -19.57 19.50 13.24
N GLU A 118 -20.14 20.71 13.28
CA GLU A 118 -21.55 20.95 12.93
C GLU A 118 -21.81 21.03 11.42
N THR A 119 -20.76 20.97 10.60
CA THR A 119 -20.90 21.09 9.14
C THR A 119 -21.51 19.82 8.57
N THR A 120 -22.69 19.92 7.96
CA THR A 120 -23.38 18.78 7.38
C THR A 120 -22.91 18.51 5.93
N PRO A 121 -22.39 17.32 5.60
CA PRO A 121 -22.05 16.96 4.23
C PRO A 121 -23.31 16.75 3.36
N PRO A 122 -23.21 16.84 2.02
CA PRO A 122 -21.97 16.99 1.25
C PRO A 122 -21.53 18.45 1.11
N LEU A 123 -20.23 18.67 1.24
CA LEU A 123 -19.53 19.88 0.86
C LEU A 123 -19.38 19.94 -0.66
N ARG A 124 -19.41 21.16 -1.21
CA ARG A 124 -18.95 21.40 -2.59
C ARG A 124 -17.45 21.14 -2.68
N LEU A 125 -16.99 20.55 -3.78
CA LEU A 125 -15.59 20.18 -3.92
C LEU A 125 -14.63 21.38 -3.80
N GLU A 126 -15.04 22.57 -4.25
CA GLU A 126 -14.24 23.80 -4.14
C GLU A 126 -14.03 24.22 -2.68
N ALA A 127 -14.96 23.89 -1.78
CA ALA A 127 -14.85 24.23 -0.37
C ALA A 127 -13.67 23.50 0.31
N LEU A 128 -13.20 22.38 -0.26
CA LEU A 128 -12.04 21.66 0.26
C LEU A 128 -10.77 22.51 0.31
N GLN A 129 -10.67 23.57 -0.50
CA GLN A 129 -9.52 24.49 -0.49
C GLN A 129 -9.38 25.28 0.83
N GLU A 130 -10.46 25.43 1.58
CA GLU A 130 -10.49 26.10 2.89
C GLU A 130 -10.24 25.13 4.06
N HIS A 131 -10.18 23.83 3.77
CA HIS A 131 -9.89 22.79 4.76
C HIS A 131 -8.40 22.42 4.74
N ARG A 132 -7.94 21.81 5.84
CA ARG A 132 -6.64 21.14 5.85
C ARG A 132 -6.74 19.85 5.03
N LEU A 133 -5.89 19.76 4.00
CA LEU A 133 -5.75 18.58 3.17
C LEU A 133 -4.56 17.75 3.62
N LEU A 134 -4.77 16.45 3.78
CA LEU A 134 -3.76 15.48 4.18
C LEU A 134 -3.25 14.81 2.90
N SER A 135 -1.93 14.86 2.69
CA SER A 135 -1.30 14.48 1.43
C SER A 135 -0.24 13.41 1.68
N HIS A 136 -0.21 12.39 0.83
CA HIS A 136 0.88 11.42 0.80
C HIS A 136 1.91 11.87 -0.23
N ARG A 137 3.05 12.40 0.26
CA ARG A 137 4.13 12.91 -0.60
C ARG A 137 5.32 11.97 -0.57
N VAL A 138 5.66 11.48 -1.75
CA VAL A 138 6.84 10.64 -1.99
C VAL A 138 7.67 11.24 -3.11
N ALA A 139 8.96 10.86 -3.17
CA ALA A 139 9.88 11.33 -4.19
C ALA A 139 10.51 10.13 -4.92
N PRO A 140 10.27 9.97 -6.24
CA PRO A 140 9.33 10.73 -7.08
C PRO A 140 7.86 10.49 -6.68
N GLN A 141 6.98 11.46 -6.95
CA GLN A 141 5.55 11.29 -6.72
C GLN A 141 5.00 10.27 -7.72
N ASP A 142 4.53 9.13 -7.22
CA ASP A 142 4.02 8.02 -8.04
C ASP A 142 2.55 7.68 -7.75
N TRP A 143 1.86 8.55 -7.01
CA TRP A 143 0.49 8.36 -6.56
C TRP A 143 -0.34 9.63 -6.77
N LEU A 144 -1.64 9.46 -6.98
CA LEU A 144 -2.61 10.54 -7.09
C LEU A 144 -2.60 11.39 -5.81
N ASP A 145 -2.33 12.68 -5.95
CA ASP A 145 -2.43 13.64 -4.85
C ASP A 145 -3.49 14.72 -5.18
N TRP A 146 -3.74 15.62 -4.23
CA TRP A 146 -4.75 16.67 -4.35
C TRP A 146 -4.70 17.50 -5.64
N PRO A 147 -3.54 17.95 -6.14
CA PRO A 147 -3.49 18.68 -7.41
C PRO A 147 -4.06 17.88 -8.58
N ASP A 148 -3.73 16.60 -8.66
CA ASP A 148 -4.24 15.70 -9.70
C ASP A 148 -5.72 15.44 -9.52
N PHE A 149 -6.17 15.24 -8.28
CA PHE A 149 -7.58 15.03 -7.96
C PHE A 149 -8.44 16.22 -8.39
N PHE A 150 -8.04 17.44 -8.05
CA PHE A 150 -8.76 18.66 -8.43
C PHE A 150 -8.78 18.86 -9.95
N ALA A 151 -7.64 18.65 -10.62
CA ALA A 151 -7.55 18.78 -12.07
C ALA A 151 -8.47 17.78 -12.80
N LEU A 152 -8.46 16.51 -12.37
CA LEU A 152 -9.31 15.46 -12.94
C LEU A 152 -10.80 15.67 -12.61
N ALA A 153 -11.11 16.34 -11.51
CA ALA A 153 -12.47 16.75 -11.16
C ALA A 153 -12.94 18.03 -11.88
N GLY A 154 -12.13 18.59 -12.79
CA GLY A 154 -12.48 19.79 -13.57
C GLY A 154 -12.35 21.10 -12.81
N LEU A 155 -11.71 21.11 -11.64
CA LEU A 155 -11.40 22.33 -10.92
C LEU A 155 -10.08 22.91 -11.41
N PRO A 156 -9.96 24.26 -11.52
CA PRO A 156 -8.66 24.90 -11.76
C PRO A 156 -7.66 24.38 -10.73
N GLN A 157 -6.39 24.23 -11.12
CA GLN A 157 -5.34 23.70 -10.24
C GLN A 157 -5.34 24.49 -8.93
N ALA A 158 -6.03 23.93 -7.95
CA ALA A 158 -6.36 24.59 -6.73
C ALA A 158 -5.15 24.43 -5.82
N VAL A 159 -4.51 25.54 -5.51
CA VAL A 159 -3.48 25.52 -4.47
C VAL A 159 -4.23 25.45 -3.15
N ALA A 160 -4.39 24.24 -2.63
CA ALA A 160 -4.90 24.04 -1.29
C ALA A 160 -4.07 24.88 -0.31
N LYS A 161 -4.73 25.76 0.44
CA LYS A 161 -4.04 26.76 1.28
C LYS A 161 -3.33 26.12 2.47
N ASN A 162 -3.75 24.92 2.87
CA ASN A 162 -3.28 24.23 4.06
C ASN A 162 -3.11 22.73 3.76
N VAL A 163 -1.88 22.31 3.45
CA VAL A 163 -1.55 20.91 3.20
C VAL A 163 -0.63 20.39 4.30
N MET A 164 -1.00 19.27 4.92
CA MET A 164 -0.15 18.51 5.81
C MET A 164 0.31 17.25 5.07
N ALA A 165 1.62 17.13 4.85
CA ALA A 165 2.21 16.04 4.09
C ALA A 165 2.77 14.96 5.02
N PHE A 166 2.60 13.71 4.60
CA PHE A 166 3.16 12.52 5.22
C PHE A 166 3.92 11.72 4.17
N ASP A 167 4.91 10.93 4.60
CA ASP A 167 5.69 10.03 3.75
C ASP A 167 5.05 8.64 3.57
N SER A 168 3.98 8.36 4.31
CA SER A 168 3.31 7.06 4.36
C SER A 168 1.79 7.21 4.39
N TYR A 169 1.09 6.54 3.47
CA TYR A 169 -0.36 6.60 3.37
C TYR A 169 -1.12 6.09 4.62
N PRO A 170 -0.66 5.03 5.33
CA PRO A 170 -1.20 4.70 6.65
C PRO A 170 -1.25 5.87 7.64
N LEU A 171 -0.22 6.74 7.66
CA LEU A 171 -0.20 7.92 8.51
C LEU A 171 -1.22 8.98 8.08
N VAL A 172 -1.41 9.15 6.76
CA VAL A 172 -2.47 10.03 6.21
C VAL A 172 -3.84 9.58 6.71
N LEU A 173 -4.14 8.29 6.63
CA LEU A 173 -5.42 7.75 7.10
C LEU A 173 -5.59 7.86 8.62
N GLN A 174 -4.53 7.61 9.40
CA GLN A 174 -4.59 7.80 10.85
C GLN A 174 -4.83 9.27 11.23
N ALA A 175 -4.20 10.22 10.53
CA ALA A 175 -4.45 11.64 10.72
C ALA A 175 -5.90 12.04 10.36
N ALA A 176 -6.46 11.44 9.30
CA ALA A 176 -7.86 11.66 8.93
C ALA A 176 -8.83 11.14 9.99
N ILE A 177 -8.58 9.93 10.52
CA ILE A 177 -9.36 9.33 11.62
C ILE A 177 -9.26 10.18 12.88
N ALA A 178 -8.07 10.69 13.19
CA ALA A 178 -7.82 11.57 14.34
C ALA A 178 -8.37 13.00 14.17
N GLY A 179 -9.16 13.27 13.12
CA GLY A 179 -9.78 14.57 12.88
C GLY A 179 -8.81 15.68 12.53
N GLN A 180 -7.67 15.36 11.90
CA GLN A 180 -6.66 16.36 11.57
C GLN A 180 -6.84 16.98 10.19
N GLY A 181 -7.77 16.50 9.37
CA GLY A 181 -7.98 17.01 8.02
C GLY A 181 -8.77 16.07 7.13
N ILE A 182 -8.79 16.41 5.84
CA ILE A 182 -9.42 15.62 4.79
C ILE A 182 -8.32 14.91 3.99
N ALA A 183 -8.44 13.60 3.83
CA ALA A 183 -7.55 12.79 3.00
C ALA A 183 -8.22 12.36 1.70
N LEU A 184 -7.43 11.94 0.72
CA LEU A 184 -7.93 11.12 -0.39
C LEU A 184 -8.00 9.66 0.07
N GLY A 185 -9.17 9.04 -0.09
CA GLY A 185 -9.48 7.66 0.27
C GLY A 185 -9.69 6.79 -0.97
N TRP A 186 -8.94 5.70 -1.07
CA TRP A 186 -9.23 4.62 -2.04
C TRP A 186 -10.33 3.74 -1.47
N ARG A 187 -11.42 3.58 -2.21
CA ARG A 187 -12.65 2.90 -1.75
C ARG A 187 -12.36 1.57 -1.09
N ARG A 188 -11.50 0.73 -1.70
CA ARG A 188 -11.16 -0.58 -1.14
C ARG A 188 -10.48 -0.46 0.22
N THR A 189 -9.47 0.40 0.31
CA THR A 189 -8.68 0.63 1.53
C THR A 189 -9.52 1.26 2.64
N VAL A 190 -10.37 2.24 2.33
CA VAL A 190 -11.17 2.95 3.36
C VAL A 190 -12.55 2.35 3.63
N SER A 191 -12.95 1.30 2.91
CA SER A 191 -14.30 0.70 3.03
C SER A 191 -14.67 0.31 4.46
N GLY A 192 -13.75 -0.32 5.20
CA GLY A 192 -13.97 -0.69 6.61
C GLY A 192 -14.16 0.53 7.50
N LEU A 193 -13.33 1.56 7.31
CA LEU A 193 -13.37 2.82 8.06
C LEU A 193 -14.64 3.63 7.77
N LEU A 194 -15.21 3.50 6.58
CA LEU A 194 -16.51 4.09 6.26
C LEU A 194 -17.65 3.28 6.91
N ALA A 195 -17.54 1.96 6.95
CA ALA A 195 -18.56 1.07 7.48
C ALA A 195 -18.67 1.15 9.01
N ASP A 196 -17.55 1.33 9.71
CA ASP A 196 -17.52 1.47 11.18
C ASP A 196 -17.74 2.91 11.67
N GLY A 197 -17.82 3.89 10.75
CA GLY A 197 -18.06 5.30 11.04
C GLY A 197 -16.83 6.10 11.46
N SER A 198 -15.63 5.50 11.44
CA SER A 198 -14.36 6.21 11.70
C SER A 198 -14.10 7.32 10.68
N LEU A 199 -14.55 7.10 9.43
CA LEU A 199 -14.49 8.07 8.35
C LEU A 199 -15.86 8.23 7.70
N LEU A 200 -16.06 9.39 7.08
CA LEU A 200 -17.16 9.67 6.17
C LEU A 200 -16.65 10.33 4.89
N ARG A 201 -17.52 10.41 3.89
CA ARG A 201 -17.26 11.15 2.64
C ARG A 201 -17.79 12.59 2.77
N PRO A 202 -16.93 13.62 2.86
CA PRO A 202 -17.39 15.01 2.92
C PRO A 202 -17.93 15.50 1.57
N CYS A 203 -17.53 14.88 0.45
CA CYS A 203 -17.94 15.28 -0.91
C CYS A 203 -18.61 14.12 -1.67
N ARG A 204 -19.41 14.44 -2.69
CA ARG A 204 -20.07 13.43 -3.54
C ARG A 204 -19.14 12.93 -4.66
N GLU A 205 -18.25 13.80 -5.08
CA GLU A 205 -17.32 13.62 -6.17
C GLU A 205 -16.37 12.46 -5.89
N SER A 206 -16.03 11.75 -6.96
CA SER A 206 -15.12 10.62 -6.94
C SER A 206 -14.46 10.47 -8.30
N LEU A 207 -13.28 9.88 -8.31
CA LEU A 207 -12.54 9.57 -9.53
C LEU A 207 -12.44 8.07 -9.70
N ASP A 208 -12.94 7.58 -10.83
CA ASP A 208 -12.77 6.19 -11.21
C ASP A 208 -11.30 5.93 -11.59
N ARG A 209 -10.77 4.84 -11.04
CA ARG A 209 -9.40 4.38 -11.28
C ARG A 209 -9.46 2.99 -11.91
N PRO A 210 -9.59 2.90 -13.23
CA PRO A 210 -9.68 1.60 -13.90
C PRO A 210 -8.37 0.84 -13.74
N ARG A 211 -8.47 -0.46 -13.43
CA ARG A 211 -7.32 -1.36 -13.23
C ARG A 211 -6.29 -0.86 -12.21
N GLU A 212 -6.72 -0.11 -11.19
CA GLU A 212 -5.84 0.48 -10.18
C GLU A 212 -5.19 -0.58 -9.30
N PHE A 213 -5.91 -1.64 -8.95
CA PHE A 213 -5.46 -2.64 -7.99
C PHE A 213 -5.05 -3.91 -8.70
N CYS A 214 -3.76 -4.16 -8.82
CA CYS A 214 -3.20 -5.25 -9.61
C CYS A 214 -2.73 -6.41 -8.72
N VAL A 215 -3.09 -7.63 -9.10
CA VAL A 215 -2.59 -8.87 -8.50
C VAL A 215 -1.58 -9.51 -9.43
N TYR A 216 -0.37 -9.75 -8.92
CA TYR A 216 0.75 -10.33 -9.66
C TYR A 216 1.11 -11.71 -9.12
N VAL A 217 1.68 -12.55 -9.98
CA VAL A 217 2.26 -13.84 -9.61
C VAL A 217 3.75 -13.80 -9.89
N SER A 218 4.53 -14.21 -8.90
CA SER A 218 5.97 -14.37 -8.99
C SER A 218 6.33 -15.49 -9.99
N PRO A 219 7.37 -15.32 -10.84
CA PRO A 219 7.85 -16.40 -11.71
C PRO A 219 8.23 -17.67 -10.95
N GLN A 220 8.68 -17.52 -9.71
CA GLN A 220 9.12 -18.60 -8.83
C GLN A 220 7.96 -19.37 -8.19
N ALA A 221 6.74 -18.83 -8.19
CA ALA A 221 5.58 -19.44 -7.54
C ALA A 221 5.14 -20.77 -8.19
N GLY A 222 5.58 -21.02 -9.43
CA GLY A 222 5.22 -22.21 -10.20
C GLY A 222 3.72 -22.38 -10.38
N ASN A 223 3.28 -23.62 -10.64
CA ASN A 223 1.87 -24.00 -10.69
C ASN A 223 1.47 -24.74 -9.39
N ARG A 224 1.63 -24.08 -8.25
CA ARG A 224 1.30 -24.63 -6.92
C ARG A 224 -0.18 -24.45 -6.61
N ALA A 225 -0.78 -25.44 -5.93
CA ALA A 225 -2.20 -25.43 -5.60
C ALA A 225 -2.54 -24.28 -4.63
N GLU A 226 -1.62 -23.98 -3.71
CA GLU A 226 -1.73 -22.95 -2.69
C GLU A 226 -1.77 -21.55 -3.32
N THR A 227 -0.90 -21.30 -4.31
CA THR A 227 -0.93 -20.08 -5.13
C THR A 227 -2.27 -19.95 -5.85
N GLY A 228 -2.79 -21.04 -6.42
CA GLY A 228 -4.09 -21.06 -7.09
C GLY A 228 -5.27 -20.75 -6.15
N ALA A 229 -5.25 -21.33 -4.95
CA ALA A 229 -6.25 -21.09 -3.90
C ALA A 229 -6.26 -19.62 -3.45
N LEU A 230 -5.08 -19.04 -3.20
CA LEU A 230 -4.94 -17.64 -2.83
C LEU A 230 -5.44 -16.70 -3.93
N LEU A 231 -5.10 -16.96 -5.20
CA LEU A 231 -5.59 -16.18 -6.33
C LEU A 231 -7.11 -16.25 -6.48
N ALA A 232 -7.70 -17.45 -6.30
CA ALA A 232 -9.14 -17.63 -6.38
C ALA A 232 -9.86 -16.90 -5.25
N TRP A 233 -9.31 -16.93 -4.02
CA TRP A 233 -9.84 -16.19 -2.89
C TRP A 233 -9.75 -14.68 -3.11
N LEU A 234 -8.58 -14.14 -3.48
CA LEU A 234 -8.40 -12.71 -3.77
C LEU A 234 -9.37 -12.22 -4.85
N ARG A 235 -9.64 -13.04 -5.86
CA ARG A 235 -10.59 -12.68 -6.92
C ARG A 235 -12.01 -12.52 -6.40
N ARG A 236 -12.43 -13.32 -5.41
CA ARG A 236 -13.74 -13.19 -4.76
C ARG A 236 -13.80 -11.94 -3.87
N GLU A 237 -12.80 -11.73 -3.03
CA GLU A 237 -12.72 -10.57 -2.12
C GLU A 237 -12.66 -9.23 -2.87
N LEU A 238 -12.08 -9.21 -4.07
CA LEU A 238 -11.98 -8.01 -4.90
C LEU A 238 -13.20 -7.76 -5.79
N ALA A 239 -14.09 -8.75 -5.92
CA ALA A 239 -15.34 -8.65 -6.65
C ALA A 239 -16.53 -8.16 -5.79
N SER A 240 -16.43 -8.28 -4.46
CA SER A 240 -17.37 -7.72 -3.48
C SER A 240 -17.12 -6.24 -3.23
#